data_AF-A0A0F3RLD8-F1
#
_entry.id   AF-A0A0F3RLD8-F1
#
_cell.length_a   1.000
_cell.length_b   1.000
_cell.length_c   1.000
_cell.angle_alpha   90.00
_cell.angle_beta   90.00
_cell.angle_gamma   90.00
#
_symmetry.space_group_name_H-M   'P 1'
#
loop_
_entity.id
_entity.type
_entity.pdbx_description
1 polymer ?
#
loop_
_entity_poly.entity_id
_entity_poly.type
_entity_poly.pdbx_seq_one_letter_code
_entity_poly.pdbx_strand_id
1 'polypeptide(L)'
;MKANLLSLLTRIRKGQYQAKPARIVKIPKEDGGKRPLVISCFEDKIIESTVSKILNSVFEPIFLKYSYGFDPKLNAHDALRELKQTYV
;
A
#
# COMPACT_ATOMS: atom_id res chain seq x y z
N MET A 1 -2.74 10.23 23.91
CA MET A 1 -2.93 9.47 22.64
C MET A 1 -4.27 9.80 21.95
N LYS A 2 -5.43 9.66 22.61
CA LYS A 2 -6.75 9.93 21.99
C LYS A 2 -6.93 11.36 21.43
N ALA A 3 -6.41 12.37 22.12
CA ALA A 3 -6.49 13.78 21.67
C ALA A 3 -5.83 14.02 20.30
N ASN A 4 -4.66 13.41 20.05
CA ASN A 4 -3.94 13.56 18.78
C ASN A 4 -4.74 12.97 17.62
N LEU A 5 -5.38 11.81 17.83
CA LEU A 5 -6.21 11.17 16.81
C LEU A 5 -7.47 11.97 16.50
N LEU A 6 -8.12 12.53 17.52
CA LEU A 6 -9.28 13.40 17.32
C LEU A 6 -8.90 14.67 16.56
N SER A 7 -7.77 15.29 16.90
CA SER A 7 -7.22 16.43 16.18
C SER A 7 -6.93 16.10 14.70
N LEU A 8 -6.29 14.95 14.44
CA LEU A 8 -6.04 14.47 13.07
C LEU A 8 -7.36 14.29 12.29
N LEU A 9 -8.35 13.63 12.89
CA LEU A 9 -9.66 13.43 12.28
C LEU A 9 -10.36 14.76 11.96
N THR A 10 -10.31 15.73 12.87
CA THR A 10 -10.86 17.08 12.64
C THR A 10 -10.16 17.76 11.47
N ARG A 11 -8.82 17.70 11.38
CA ARG A 11 -8.06 18.28 10.26
C ARG A 11 -8.42 17.64 8.93
N ILE A 12 -8.54 16.31 8.88
CA ILE A 12 -8.94 15.59 7.66
C ILE A 12 -10.34 16.02 7.22
N ARG A 13 -11.33 16.01 8.13
CA ARG A 13 -12.72 16.37 7.81
C ARG A 13 -12.87 17.81 7.32
N LYS A 14 -12.01 18.71 7.77
CA LYS A 14 -11.97 20.11 7.33
C LYS A 14 -11.16 20.32 6.04
N GLY A 15 -10.56 19.29 5.46
CA GLY A 15 -9.66 19.42 4.31
C GLY A 15 -8.34 20.14 4.64
N GLN A 16 -7.98 20.23 5.93
CA GLN A 16 -6.79 20.94 6.43
C GLN A 16 -5.61 20.00 6.69
N TYR A 17 -5.78 18.69 6.47
CA TYR A 17 -4.70 17.73 6.57
C TYR A 17 -3.69 17.93 5.42
N GLN A 18 -2.41 18.03 5.77
CA GLN A 18 -1.30 18.04 4.83
C GLN A 18 -0.31 16.95 5.25
N ALA A 19 0.03 16.08 4.30
CA ALA A 19 1.02 15.04 4.53
C ALA A 19 2.39 15.67 4.79
N LYS A 20 3.19 15.06 5.67
CA LYS A 20 4.52 15.57 6.00
C LYS A 20 5.55 15.01 5.01
N PRO A 21 6.68 15.71 4.79
CA PRO A 21 7.78 15.17 4.00
C PRO A 21 8.23 13.81 4.54
N ALA A 22 8.28 12.80 3.68
CA ALA A 22 8.72 11.47 4.05
C ALA A 22 10.25 11.40 4.17
N ARG A 23 10.73 10.54 5.07
CA ARG A 23 12.16 10.28 5.22
C ARG A 23 12.63 9.25 4.19
N ILE A 24 13.70 9.55 3.47
CA ILE A 24 14.29 8.62 2.49
C ILE A 24 15.46 7.88 3.13
N VAL A 25 15.43 6.54 3.09
CA VAL A 25 16.52 5.67 3.54
C VAL A 25 16.98 4.80 2.38
N LYS A 26 18.27 4.82 2.06
CA LYS A 26 18.82 3.99 0.98
C LYS A 26 19.23 2.62 1.53
N ILE A 27 18.62 1.54 1.03
CA ILE A 27 19.00 0.16 1.34
C ILE A 27 19.75 -0.47 0.16
N PRO A 28 20.68 -1.41 0.39
CA PRO A 28 21.32 -2.13 -0.70
C PRO A 28 20.30 -3.00 -1.46
N LYS A 29 20.50 -3.14 -2.77
CA LYS A 29 19.84 -4.14 -3.60
C LYS A 29 20.78 -5.32 -3.84
N GLU A 30 20.22 -6.44 -4.29
CA GLU A 30 20.98 -7.62 -4.70
C GLU A 30 21.85 -7.34 -5.94
N ASP A 31 21.42 -6.43 -6.82
CA ASP A 31 22.13 -6.02 -8.04
C ASP A 31 23.31 -5.03 -7.78
N GLY A 32 23.66 -4.77 -6.52
CA GLY A 32 24.70 -3.82 -6.12
C GLY A 32 24.27 -2.35 -6.11
N GLY A 33 23.05 -2.04 -6.57
CA GLY A 33 22.46 -0.71 -6.50
C GLY A 33 21.96 -0.33 -5.10
N LYS A 34 21.42 0.89 -4.97
CA LYS A 34 20.70 1.35 -3.77
C LYS A 34 19.22 1.58 -4.09
N ARG A 35 18.32 1.03 -3.27
CA ARG A 35 16.87 1.29 -3.33
C ARG A 35 16.49 2.36 -2.30
N PRO A 36 15.95 3.51 -2.70
CA PRO A 36 15.39 4.47 -1.76
C PRO A 36 14.07 3.92 -1.19
N LEU A 37 14.01 3.76 0.13
CA LEU A 37 12.77 3.51 0.86
C LEU A 37 12.22 4.84 1.38
N VAL A 38 10.98 5.11 1.03
CA VAL A 38 10.22 6.28 1.50
C VAL A 38 9.48 5.89 2.77
N ILE A 39 9.75 6.60 3.86
CA ILE A 39 9.19 6.30 5.19
C ILE A 39 8.36 7.51 5.64
N SER A 40 7.03 7.39 5.51
CA SER A 40 6.07 8.38 5.98
C SER A 40 6.03 8.46 7.51
N CYS A 41 5.55 9.58 8.06
CA CYS A 41 5.37 9.72 9.50
C CYS A 41 4.19 8.85 10.00
N PHE A 42 4.06 8.68 11.31
CA PHE A 42 3.03 7.80 11.87
C PHE A 42 1.59 8.22 11.53
N GLU A 43 1.30 9.53 11.56
CA GLU A 43 -0.02 10.06 11.18
C GLU A 43 -0.36 9.72 9.73
N ASP A 44 0.59 9.94 8.82
CA ASP A 44 0.43 9.69 7.39
C ASP A 44 0.24 8.19 7.12
N LYS A 45 0.99 7.32 7.79
CA LYS A 45 0.84 5.85 7.67
C LYS A 45 -0.56 5.35 8.05
N ILE A 46 -1.18 5.95 9.08
CA ILE A 46 -2.55 5.61 9.47
C ILE A 46 -3.53 5.98 8.34
N ILE A 47 -3.35 7.15 7.75
CA ILE A 47 -4.20 7.63 6.67
C ILE A 47 -4.00 6.80 5.41
N GLU A 48 -2.74 6.57 5.00
CA GLU A 48 -2.38 5.70 3.87
C GLU A 48 -3.00 4.31 4.01
N SER A 49 -2.90 3.69 5.20
CA SER A 49 -3.51 2.38 5.47
C SER A 49 -5.04 2.41 5.38
N THR A 50 -5.67 3.47 5.87
CA THR A 50 -7.14 3.62 5.83
C THR A 50 -7.63 3.83 4.39
N VAL A 51 -6.96 4.69 3.64
CA VAL A 51 -7.25 4.95 2.22
C VAL A 51 -7.05 3.67 1.40
N SER A 52 -5.94 2.95 1.61
CA SER A 52 -5.69 1.67 0.92
C SER A 52 -6.80 0.66 1.15
N LYS A 53 -7.33 0.53 2.37
CA LYS A 53 -8.47 -0.37 2.66
C LYS A 53 -9.71 0.02 1.87
N ILE A 54 -10.02 1.31 1.79
CA ILE A 54 -11.19 1.80 1.04
C ILE A 54 -11.00 1.53 -0.45
N LEU A 55 -9.83 1.89 -1.00
CA LEU A 55 -9.54 1.66 -2.42
C LEU A 55 -9.59 0.18 -2.77
N ASN A 56 -8.99 -0.69 -1.96
CA ASN A 56 -9.04 -2.14 -2.19
C ASN A 56 -10.49 -2.65 -2.27
N SER A 57 -11.40 -2.17 -1.40
CA SER A 57 -12.81 -2.58 -1.47
C SER A 57 -13.52 -2.20 -2.77
N VAL A 58 -13.04 -1.16 -3.46
CA VAL A 58 -13.59 -0.68 -4.74
C VAL A 58 -12.91 -1.35 -5.92
N PHE A 59 -11.59 -1.55 -5.85
CA PHE A 59 -10.78 -2.00 -6.98
C PHE A 59 -10.59 -3.51 -7.06
N GLU A 60 -10.55 -4.23 -5.93
CA GLU A 60 -10.43 -5.70 -5.95
C GLU A 60 -11.48 -6.39 -6.83
N PRO A 61 -12.78 -6.01 -6.82
CA PRO A 61 -13.80 -6.65 -7.66
C PRO A 61 -13.61 -6.48 -9.17
N ILE A 62 -12.80 -5.50 -9.59
CA ILE A 62 -12.57 -5.16 -11.00
C ILE A 62 -11.14 -5.45 -11.46
N PHE A 63 -10.34 -6.11 -10.62
CA PHE A 63 -9.03 -6.60 -11.04
C PHE A 63 -9.19 -7.62 -12.17
N LEU A 64 -8.21 -7.62 -13.09
CA LEU A 64 -8.15 -8.63 -14.14
C LEU A 64 -7.99 -10.01 -13.52
N LYS A 65 -8.60 -11.03 -14.14
CA LYS A 65 -8.51 -12.43 -13.69
C LYS A 65 -7.06 -12.90 -13.47
N TYR A 66 -6.12 -12.37 -14.26
CA TYR A 66 -4.70 -12.73 -14.21
C TYR A 66 -3.84 -11.77 -13.38
N SER A 67 -4.47 -10.96 -12.51
CA SER A 67 -3.79 -10.06 -11.60
C SER A 67 -3.53 -10.74 -10.26
N TYR A 68 -2.32 -11.28 -10.08
CA TYR A 68 -1.93 -11.99 -8.85
C TYR A 68 -1.10 -11.15 -7.88
N GLY A 69 -0.66 -9.96 -8.31
CA GLY A 69 0.18 -9.08 -7.51
C GLY A 69 -0.64 -8.25 -6.52
N PHE A 70 -0.23 -8.24 -5.25
CA PHE A 70 -0.82 -7.42 -4.18
C PHE A 70 -2.30 -7.68 -3.88
N ASP A 71 -2.90 -8.72 -4.45
CA ASP A 71 -4.24 -9.19 -4.09
C ASP A 71 -4.14 -10.02 -2.79
N PRO A 72 -4.93 -9.70 -1.74
CA PRO A 72 -4.85 -10.40 -0.46
C PRO A 72 -5.28 -11.87 -0.50
N LYS A 73 -5.98 -12.30 -1.56
CA LYS A 73 -6.50 -13.67 -1.72
C LYS A 73 -5.60 -14.54 -2.61
N LEU A 74 -4.66 -13.94 -3.33
CA LEU A 74 -3.80 -14.63 -4.29
C LEU A 74 -2.33 -14.49 -3.90
N ASN A 75 -1.52 -15.43 -4.37
CA ASN A 75 -0.07 -15.37 -4.18
C ASN A 75 0.68 -15.76 -5.47
N ALA A 76 2.00 -15.63 -5.43
CA ALA A 76 2.87 -15.91 -6.59
C ALA A 76 2.77 -17.37 -7.08
N HIS A 77 2.47 -18.33 -6.20
CA HIS A 77 2.32 -19.73 -6.61
C HIS A 77 1.03 -19.99 -7.37
N ASP A 78 -0.04 -19.24 -7.10
CA ASP A 78 -1.30 -19.34 -7.86
C ASP A 78 -1.08 -18.90 -9.31
N ALA A 79 -0.29 -17.85 -9.54
CA ALA A 79 0.11 -17.42 -10.89
C ALA A 79 0.86 -18.53 -11.65
N LEU A 80 1.81 -19.21 -10.98
CA LEU A 80 2.55 -20.32 -11.57
C LEU A 80 1.66 -21.53 -11.88
N ARG A 81 0.64 -21.78 -11.03
CA ARG A 81 -0.31 -22.87 -11.24
C ARG A 81 -1.19 -22.62 -12.47
N GLU A 82 -1.73 -21.41 -12.62
CA GLU A 82 -2.54 -21.03 -13.79
C GLU A 82 -1.70 -21.16 -15.08
N LEU A 83 -0.44 -20.69 -15.05
CA LEU A 83 0.47 -20.80 -16.19
C LEU A 83 0.68 -22.27 -16.59
N LYS A 84 0.96 -23.15 -15.63
CA LYS A 84 1.11 -24.59 -15.91
C LYS A 84 -0.14 -25.23 -16.49
N GLN A 85 -1.33 -24.84 -16.04
CA GLN A 85 -2.60 -25.38 -16.55
C GLN A 85 -2.96 -24.85 -17.95
N THR A 86 -2.51 -23.65 -18.30
CA THR A 86 -2.86 -23.01 -19.59
C THR A 86 -1.99 -23.52 -20.75
N TYR A 87 -0.74 -23.95 -20.46
CA TYR A 87 0.24 -24.40 -21.45
C TYR A 87 0.40 -25.93 -21.56
N VAL A 88 -0.40 -26.69 -20.82
CA VAL A 88 -0.53 -28.15 -20.93
C VAL A 88 -1.88 -28.46 -21.55
#